data_AF-A0A1Q5LZ58-F1
#
_entry.id   AF-A0A1Q5LZ58-F1
#
_cell.length_a   1.000
_cell.length_b   1.000
_cell.length_c   1.000
_cell.angle_alpha   90.00
_cell.angle_beta   90.00
_cell.angle_gamma   90.00
#
_symmetry.space_group_name_H-M   'P 1'
#
loop_
_entity.id
_entity.type
_entity.pdbx_description
1 polymer ?
#
loop_
_entity_poly.entity_id
_entity_poly.type
_entity_poly.pdbx_seq_one_letter_code
_entity_poly.pdbx_strand_id
1 'polypeptide(L)'
;MTSSMGAPVPIPADPRASETYADRARTQGPGVEADARVLLGRVRRSKATAWDKPGRFVDEAERMARGLPGAHLPWFWDTVVGDDTTRIPRLLALLGEHGPLPVTDAAVDLFRWRTGVPRPVAALVLDGIVGSGGQAADLKLCRAKPYRADRFTAPLYLDLLRRLGPTGRLAVLSAALPEDPADLWAPGGTTAVAERMATAWSDLLGVTPYADDGSHAAALAEDHGLPGSWATALLTGCPAEPLDADGTRAAATAVTWALAERPVGDPAAEGARALIDLLTGAPAELRTALRALADRSLTTPVPPGQYEANPLFSVPDLVDEVASALGVGRDAAALHLQPYALDRPADRTVRPGPPGRPHRTPLERLDPRTTTVPSAGNSPP
;
A
#
# COMPACT_ATOMS: atom_id res chain seq x y z
N MET A 1 20.55 -10.38 51.29
CA MET A 1 19.51 -9.71 50.49
C MET A 1 20.22 -8.93 49.39
N THR A 2 20.26 -9.49 48.18
CA THR A 2 20.66 -8.78 46.96
C THR A 2 19.67 -9.21 45.89
N SER A 3 18.69 -8.35 45.63
CA SER A 3 17.73 -8.52 44.55
C SER A 3 18.48 -8.44 43.21
N SER A 4 18.46 -9.53 42.45
CA SER A 4 18.92 -9.51 41.06
C SER A 4 17.83 -8.83 40.23
N MET A 5 18.04 -7.57 39.86
CA MET A 5 17.25 -6.88 38.85
C MET A 5 17.54 -7.57 37.51
N GLY A 6 16.57 -8.37 37.03
CA GLY A 6 16.61 -8.99 35.72
C GLY A 6 16.71 -7.91 34.64
N ALA A 7 17.68 -8.05 33.74
CA ALA A 7 17.86 -7.17 32.60
C ALA A 7 16.58 -7.14 31.73
N PRO A 8 16.23 -5.97 31.14
CA PRO A 8 15.10 -5.88 30.23
C PRO A 8 15.39 -6.75 28.99
N VAL A 9 14.57 -7.78 28.80
CA VAL A 9 14.61 -8.61 27.59
C VAL A 9 14.15 -7.73 26.42
N PRO A 10 14.91 -7.66 25.31
CA PRO A 10 14.54 -6.82 24.17
C PRO A 10 13.23 -7.34 23.56
N ILE A 11 12.32 -6.41 23.27
CA ILE A 11 11.06 -6.68 22.58
C ILE A 11 11.40 -7.08 21.12
N PRO A 12 10.86 -8.18 20.59
CA PRO A 12 11.04 -8.54 19.18
C PRO A 12 10.43 -7.47 18.27
N ALA A 13 11.11 -7.15 17.16
CA ALA A 13 10.67 -6.14 16.19
C ALA A 13 9.40 -6.53 15.40
N ASP A 14 8.94 -7.79 15.51
CA ASP A 14 7.73 -8.30 14.84
C ASP A 14 6.66 -8.72 15.88
N PRO A 15 5.59 -7.93 16.04
CA PRO A 15 4.49 -8.22 16.97
C PRO A 15 3.61 -9.42 16.57
N ARG A 16 3.69 -9.92 15.33
CA ARG A 16 3.02 -11.18 14.92
C ARG A 16 3.80 -12.42 15.33
N ALA A 17 5.12 -12.28 15.51
CA ALA A 17 6.01 -13.28 16.08
C ALA A 17 6.16 -13.15 17.62
N SER A 18 5.67 -12.06 18.20
CA SER A 18 5.78 -11.78 19.62
C SER A 18 4.88 -12.72 20.43
N GLU A 19 5.50 -13.72 21.05
CA GLU A 19 4.88 -14.52 22.10
C GLU A 19 5.27 -13.89 23.45
N THR A 20 4.81 -12.67 23.73
CA THR A 20 5.10 -11.96 25.00
C THR A 20 4.92 -12.85 26.23
N TYR A 21 3.93 -13.76 26.18
CA TYR A 21 3.75 -14.79 27.19
C TYR A 21 4.79 -15.93 27.17
N ALA A 22 5.16 -16.48 26.01
CA ALA A 22 6.15 -17.57 25.92
C ALA A 22 7.59 -17.06 26.16
N ASP A 23 7.92 -15.85 25.73
CA ASP A 23 9.21 -15.20 25.98
C ASP A 23 9.40 -14.91 27.47
N ARG A 24 8.34 -14.49 28.16
CA ARG A 24 8.32 -14.40 29.63
C ARG A 24 8.45 -15.79 30.28
N ALA A 25 7.72 -16.80 29.79
CA ALA A 25 7.77 -18.16 30.31
C ALA A 25 9.17 -18.79 30.18
N ARG A 26 9.92 -18.46 29.11
CA ARG A 26 11.31 -18.87 28.91
C ARG A 26 12.23 -18.42 30.05
N THR A 27 11.99 -17.24 30.63
CA THR A 27 12.79 -16.74 31.77
C THR A 27 12.57 -17.52 33.08
N GLN A 28 11.54 -18.36 33.14
CA GLN A 28 11.19 -19.17 34.33
C GLN A 28 11.57 -20.65 34.19
N GLY A 29 11.93 -21.11 32.97
CA GLY A 29 12.45 -22.45 32.71
C GLY A 29 11.79 -23.14 31.50
N PRO A 30 12.45 -24.17 30.91
CA PRO A 30 12.03 -24.79 29.66
C PRO A 30 10.69 -25.54 29.71
N GLY A 31 10.29 -26.05 30.89
CA GLY A 31 8.97 -26.68 31.07
C GLY A 31 7.82 -25.67 30.99
N VAL A 32 8.03 -24.47 31.53
CA VAL A 32 7.02 -23.39 31.56
C VAL A 32 6.82 -22.80 30.16
N GLU A 33 7.89 -22.69 29.37
CA GLU A 33 7.83 -22.25 27.97
C GLU A 33 7.06 -23.24 27.08
N ALA A 34 7.30 -24.54 27.25
CA ALA A 34 6.58 -25.57 26.50
C ALA A 34 5.07 -25.54 26.80
N ASP A 35 4.69 -25.43 28.08
CA ASP A 35 3.30 -25.31 28.50
C ASP A 35 2.66 -24.01 27.98
N ALA A 36 3.40 -22.90 28.00
CA ALA A 36 2.95 -21.63 27.44
C ALA A 36 2.69 -21.73 25.92
N ARG A 37 3.57 -22.40 25.16
CA ARG A 37 3.36 -22.63 23.72
C ARG A 37 2.16 -23.52 23.43
N VAL A 38 1.95 -24.58 24.21
CA VAL A 38 0.77 -25.45 24.06
C VAL A 38 -0.51 -24.66 24.31
N LEU A 39 -0.51 -23.81 25.35
CA LEU A 39 -1.63 -22.93 25.68
C LEU A 39 -1.91 -21.90 24.57
N LEU A 40 -0.87 -21.21 24.08
CA LEU A 40 -1.00 -20.24 22.99
C LEU A 40 -1.45 -20.90 21.70
N GLY A 41 -0.99 -22.12 21.40
CA GLY A 41 -1.49 -22.91 20.28
C GLY A 41 -2.99 -23.22 20.42
N ARG A 42 -3.48 -23.43 21.64
CA ARG A 42 -4.92 -23.64 21.89
C ARG A 42 -5.74 -22.36 21.73
N VAL A 43 -5.25 -21.23 22.25
CA VAL A 43 -5.87 -19.91 22.06
C VAL A 43 -5.92 -19.53 20.58
N ARG A 44 -4.82 -19.72 19.83
CA ARG A 44 -4.76 -19.44 18.38
C ARG A 44 -5.80 -20.27 17.61
N ARG A 45 -5.97 -21.55 17.97
CA ARG A 45 -6.99 -22.42 17.37
C ARG A 45 -8.42 -21.99 17.71
N SER A 46 -8.67 -21.51 18.94
CA SER A 46 -10.00 -21.03 19.34
C SER A 46 -10.31 -19.62 18.84
N LYS A 47 -9.31 -18.80 18.49
CA LYS A 47 -9.51 -17.45 17.92
C LYS A 47 -10.33 -17.50 16.61
N ALA A 48 -10.26 -18.58 15.85
CA ALA A 48 -11.13 -18.81 14.68
C ALA A 48 -12.64 -18.90 15.05
N THR A 49 -12.97 -19.40 16.25
CA THR A 49 -14.36 -19.47 16.74
C THR A 49 -14.85 -18.19 17.43
N ALA A 50 -13.97 -17.21 17.67
CA ALA A 50 -14.32 -15.94 18.31
C ALA A 50 -15.32 -15.11 17.49
N TRP A 51 -15.37 -15.29 16.17
CA TRP A 51 -16.26 -14.51 15.32
C TRP A 51 -17.67 -15.10 15.21
N ASP A 52 -17.79 -16.43 15.10
CA ASP A 52 -19.11 -17.07 15.08
C ASP A 52 -19.76 -17.11 16.48
N LYS A 53 -18.94 -17.24 17.53
CA LYS A 53 -19.39 -17.37 18.92
C LYS A 53 -18.45 -16.62 19.88
N PRO A 54 -18.45 -15.28 19.86
CA PRO A 54 -17.54 -14.46 20.66
C PRO A 54 -17.62 -14.78 22.16
N GLY A 55 -18.83 -14.95 22.69
CA GLY A 55 -19.01 -15.35 24.09
C GLY A 55 -18.34 -16.69 24.42
N ARG A 56 -18.45 -17.69 23.54
CA ARG A 56 -17.83 -19.01 23.74
C ARG A 56 -16.31 -18.95 23.72
N PHE A 57 -15.74 -18.09 22.87
CA PHE A 57 -14.29 -17.86 22.85
C PHE A 57 -13.82 -17.19 24.14
N VAL A 58 -14.52 -16.14 24.60
CA VAL A 58 -14.21 -15.46 25.87
C VAL A 58 -14.32 -16.44 27.04
N ASP A 59 -15.39 -17.23 27.11
CA ASP A 59 -15.57 -18.27 28.14
C ASP A 59 -14.44 -19.32 28.12
N GLU A 60 -13.93 -19.66 26.93
CA GLU A 60 -12.82 -20.59 26.78
C GLU A 60 -11.50 -19.97 27.23
N ALA A 61 -11.24 -18.72 26.86
CA ALA A 61 -10.07 -17.96 27.29
C ALA A 61 -10.06 -17.73 28.80
N GLU A 62 -11.20 -17.39 29.41
CA GLU A 62 -11.35 -17.25 30.86
C GLU A 62 -11.14 -18.58 31.59
N ARG A 63 -11.60 -19.70 31.01
CA ARG A 63 -11.36 -21.03 31.56
C ARG A 63 -9.89 -21.41 31.51
N MET A 64 -9.19 -21.03 30.46
CA MET A 64 -7.74 -21.19 30.35
C MET A 64 -7.00 -20.29 31.36
N ALA A 65 -7.42 -19.04 31.52
CA ALA A 65 -6.85 -18.08 32.47
C ALA A 65 -6.95 -18.58 33.92
N ARG A 66 -8.06 -19.24 34.30
CA ARG A 66 -8.23 -19.82 35.64
C ARG A 66 -7.20 -20.88 36.02
N GLY A 67 -6.55 -21.51 35.04
CA GLY A 67 -5.48 -22.48 35.27
C GLY A 67 -4.08 -21.85 35.39
N LEU A 68 -3.95 -20.54 35.21
CA LEU A 68 -2.66 -19.85 35.22
C LEU A 68 -2.34 -19.23 36.59
N PRO A 69 -1.05 -19.18 36.98
CA PRO A 69 -0.63 -18.38 38.13
C PRO A 69 -0.99 -16.91 37.93
N GLY A 70 -1.37 -16.20 39.00
CA GLY A 70 -1.79 -14.79 38.91
C GLY A 70 -0.79 -13.86 38.22
N ALA A 71 0.51 -14.12 38.37
CA ALA A 71 1.59 -13.36 37.73
C ALA A 71 1.69 -13.54 36.19
N HIS A 72 0.95 -14.49 35.63
CA HIS A 72 0.89 -14.83 34.20
C HIS A 72 -0.32 -14.20 33.52
N LEU A 73 -1.36 -13.87 34.28
CA LEU A 73 -2.63 -13.36 33.76
C LEU A 73 -2.49 -12.08 32.91
N PRO A 74 -1.73 -11.04 33.32
CA PRO A 74 -1.60 -9.83 32.51
C PRO A 74 -1.02 -10.13 31.11
N TRP A 75 0.01 -10.99 31.05
CA TRP A 75 0.72 -11.34 29.81
C TRP A 75 -0.09 -12.30 28.94
N PHE A 76 -0.84 -13.22 29.55
CA PHE A 76 -1.78 -14.08 28.85
C PHE A 76 -2.87 -13.25 28.16
N TRP A 77 -3.47 -12.28 28.87
CA TRP A 77 -4.52 -11.44 28.29
C TRP A 77 -3.98 -10.48 27.23
N ASP A 78 -2.78 -9.93 27.42
CA ASP A 78 -2.07 -9.14 26.41
C ASP A 78 -1.84 -9.94 25.12
N THR A 79 -1.50 -11.23 25.22
CA THR A 79 -1.36 -12.10 24.04
C THR A 79 -2.71 -12.57 23.44
N VAL A 80 -3.74 -12.80 24.26
CA VAL A 80 -5.07 -13.29 23.81
C VAL A 80 -5.82 -12.20 23.06
N VAL A 81 -5.82 -11.00 23.63
CA VAL A 81 -6.51 -9.84 23.07
C VAL A 81 -5.63 -9.15 22.02
N GLY A 82 -4.30 -9.29 22.14
CA GLY A 82 -3.37 -8.48 21.38
C GLY A 82 -3.43 -7.01 21.80
N ASP A 83 -2.62 -6.19 21.14
CA ASP A 83 -2.64 -4.73 21.27
C ASP A 83 -3.95 -4.09 20.70
N ASP A 84 -4.94 -4.90 20.33
CA ASP A 84 -6.22 -4.46 19.77
C ASP A 84 -7.03 -3.59 20.76
N THR A 85 -6.80 -3.72 22.07
CA THR A 85 -7.45 -2.88 23.09
C THR A 85 -7.05 -1.41 23.01
N THR A 86 -5.88 -1.10 22.46
CA THR A 86 -5.43 0.28 22.23
C THR A 86 -5.60 0.68 20.76
N ARG A 87 -5.32 -0.25 19.83
CA ARG A 87 -5.37 -0.01 18.38
C ARG A 87 -6.78 0.23 17.86
N ILE A 88 -7.80 -0.50 18.33
CA ILE A 88 -9.18 -0.30 17.86
C ILE A 88 -9.72 1.08 18.27
N PRO A 89 -9.64 1.51 19.55
CA PRO A 89 -10.03 2.87 19.93
C PRO A 89 -9.26 3.94 19.17
N ARG A 90 -7.94 3.75 18.96
CA ARG A 90 -7.09 4.67 18.20
C ARG A 90 -7.54 4.78 16.74
N LEU A 91 -7.81 3.65 16.09
CA LEU A 91 -8.33 3.59 14.72
C LEU A 91 -9.67 4.31 14.59
N LEU A 92 -10.60 4.08 15.52
CA LEU A 92 -11.91 4.75 15.52
C LEU A 92 -11.78 6.27 15.72
N ALA A 93 -10.87 6.72 16.58
CA ALA A 93 -10.58 8.14 16.76
C ALA A 93 -10.03 8.77 15.47
N LEU A 94 -9.06 8.13 14.83
CA LEU A 94 -8.47 8.60 13.56
C LEU A 94 -9.49 8.57 12.41
N LEU A 95 -10.37 7.57 12.36
CA LEU A 95 -11.47 7.51 11.40
C LEU A 95 -12.44 8.69 11.59
N GLY A 96 -12.71 9.07 12.83
CA GLY A 96 -13.51 10.26 13.16
C GLY A 96 -12.82 11.57 12.76
N GLU A 97 -11.49 11.65 12.88
CA GLU A 97 -10.68 12.83 12.57
C GLU A 97 -10.48 13.03 11.06
N HIS A 98 -10.10 11.96 10.35
CA HIS A 98 -9.67 12.02 8.95
C HIS A 98 -10.71 11.49 7.96
N GLY A 99 -11.77 10.82 8.45
CA GLY A 99 -12.79 10.22 7.61
C GLY A 99 -12.38 8.85 7.03
N PRO A 100 -13.26 8.24 6.21
CA PRO A 100 -13.04 6.92 5.64
C PRO A 100 -11.80 6.90 4.74
N LEU A 101 -11.06 5.79 4.78
CA LEU A 101 -9.89 5.57 3.93
C LEU A 101 -10.33 4.92 2.61
N PRO A 102 -10.35 5.66 1.48
CA PRO A 102 -10.73 5.08 0.20
C PRO A 102 -9.62 4.16 -0.32
N VAL A 103 -10.00 3.03 -0.91
CA VAL A 103 -9.06 2.21 -1.67
C VAL A 103 -8.65 2.97 -2.93
N THR A 104 -7.36 3.32 -2.99
CA THR A 104 -6.76 4.02 -4.14
C THR A 104 -6.42 3.07 -5.27
N ASP A 105 -6.49 3.51 -6.51
CA ASP A 105 -6.09 2.71 -7.68
C ASP A 105 -4.67 2.16 -7.57
N ALA A 106 -3.73 2.95 -7.03
CA ALA A 106 -2.35 2.52 -6.81
C ALA A 106 -2.24 1.31 -5.85
N ALA A 107 -3.11 1.22 -4.85
CA ALA A 107 -3.16 0.09 -3.93
C ALA A 107 -3.71 -1.16 -4.62
N VAL A 108 -4.76 -0.99 -5.44
CA VAL A 108 -5.33 -2.07 -6.26
C VAL A 108 -4.29 -2.63 -7.22
N ASP A 109 -3.59 -1.75 -7.95
CA ASP A 109 -2.58 -2.15 -8.92
C ASP A 109 -1.39 -2.83 -8.25
N LEU A 110 -0.90 -2.31 -7.12
CA LEU A 110 0.16 -2.97 -6.35
C LEU A 110 -0.24 -4.37 -5.89
N PHE A 111 -1.44 -4.53 -5.30
CA PHE A 111 -1.94 -5.85 -4.91
C PHE A 111 -2.01 -6.80 -6.11
N ARG A 112 -2.48 -6.28 -7.25
CA ARG A 112 -2.58 -7.01 -8.52
C ARG A 112 -1.23 -7.52 -9.00
N TRP A 113 -0.20 -6.66 -9.00
CA TRP A 113 1.16 -7.01 -9.43
C TRP A 113 1.79 -8.05 -8.52
N ARG A 114 1.55 -7.97 -7.21
CA ARG A 114 2.12 -8.90 -6.21
C ARG A 114 1.46 -10.26 -6.15
N THR A 115 0.20 -10.37 -6.56
CA THR A 115 -0.59 -11.61 -6.40
C THR A 115 -1.01 -12.24 -7.72
N GLY A 116 -0.99 -11.47 -8.81
CA GLY A 116 -1.45 -11.89 -10.14
C GLY A 116 -2.97 -11.98 -10.29
N VAL A 117 -3.75 -11.56 -9.29
CA VAL A 117 -5.22 -11.62 -9.37
C VAL A 117 -5.78 -10.57 -10.34
N PRO A 118 -6.99 -10.75 -10.91
CA PRO A 118 -7.64 -9.71 -11.71
C PRO A 118 -7.99 -8.46 -10.90
N ARG A 119 -8.05 -7.29 -11.55
CA ARG A 119 -8.35 -6.00 -10.91
C ARG A 119 -9.61 -6.01 -10.02
N PRO A 120 -10.76 -6.59 -10.44
CA PRO A 120 -11.94 -6.65 -9.57
C PRO A 120 -11.71 -7.44 -8.28
N VAL A 121 -10.89 -8.50 -8.33
CA VAL A 121 -10.54 -9.30 -7.14
C VAL A 121 -9.68 -8.48 -6.20
N ALA A 122 -8.65 -7.80 -6.70
CA ALA A 122 -7.80 -6.93 -5.89
C ALA A 122 -8.62 -5.84 -5.17
N ALA A 123 -9.54 -5.17 -5.90
CA ALA A 123 -10.41 -4.15 -5.31
C ALA A 123 -11.35 -4.72 -4.23
N LEU A 124 -11.97 -5.88 -4.46
CA LEU A 124 -12.84 -6.54 -3.46
C LEU A 124 -12.09 -6.90 -2.17
N VAL A 125 -10.86 -7.40 -2.31
CA VAL A 125 -10.03 -7.79 -1.16
C VAL A 125 -9.61 -6.57 -0.35
N LEU A 126 -9.17 -5.49 -1.00
CA LEU A 126 -8.74 -4.26 -0.34
C LEU A 126 -9.90 -3.50 0.33
N ASP A 127 -11.12 -3.59 -0.22
CA ASP A 127 -12.33 -3.07 0.41
C ASP A 127 -12.80 -3.92 1.62
N GLY A 128 -12.07 -4.98 1.96
CA GLY A 128 -12.32 -5.81 3.14
C GLY A 128 -13.57 -6.68 3.03
N ILE A 129 -14.08 -6.92 1.82
CA ILE A 129 -15.30 -7.69 1.60
C ILE A 129 -14.99 -9.18 1.80
N VAL A 130 -15.43 -9.79 2.88
CA VAL A 130 -15.13 -11.21 3.21
C VAL A 130 -16.25 -12.22 2.92
N GLY A 131 -17.25 -11.78 2.17
CA GLY A 131 -18.44 -12.56 1.81
C GLY A 131 -19.48 -12.56 2.93
N SER A 132 -20.75 -12.33 2.58
CA SER A 132 -21.85 -12.14 3.53
C SER A 132 -22.52 -13.46 3.96
N GLY A 133 -21.89 -14.60 3.70
CA GLY A 133 -22.42 -15.94 4.00
C GLY A 133 -23.48 -16.45 3.00
N GLY A 134 -23.76 -15.71 1.91
CA GLY A 134 -24.72 -16.10 0.88
C GLY A 134 -24.17 -15.91 -0.53
N GLN A 135 -23.99 -17.00 -1.27
CA GLN A 135 -23.36 -17.01 -2.59
C GLN A 135 -24.01 -16.04 -3.58
N ALA A 136 -25.34 -15.93 -3.58
CA ALA A 136 -26.07 -15.03 -4.48
C ALA A 136 -25.84 -13.54 -4.15
N ALA A 137 -25.74 -13.20 -2.87
CA ALA A 137 -25.46 -11.83 -2.43
C ALA A 137 -24.02 -11.43 -2.78
N ASP A 138 -23.05 -12.33 -2.55
CA ASP A 138 -21.65 -12.11 -2.90
C ASP A 138 -21.46 -11.92 -4.41
N LEU A 139 -22.10 -12.75 -5.23
CA LEU A 139 -22.08 -12.58 -6.69
C LEU A 139 -22.68 -11.25 -7.15
N LYS A 140 -23.77 -10.80 -6.51
CA LYS A 140 -24.39 -9.51 -6.83
C LYS A 140 -23.45 -8.35 -6.50
N LEU A 141 -22.78 -8.42 -5.35
CA LEU A 141 -21.80 -7.41 -4.93
C LEU A 141 -20.60 -7.36 -5.89
N CYS A 142 -20.05 -8.52 -6.27
CA CYS A 142 -18.93 -8.59 -7.23
C CYS A 142 -19.24 -7.91 -8.57
N ARG A 143 -20.50 -8.00 -9.03
CA ARG A 143 -20.94 -7.41 -10.31
C ARG A 143 -21.30 -5.93 -10.21
N ALA A 144 -21.51 -5.40 -9.01
CA ALA A 144 -21.86 -4.01 -8.80
C ALA A 144 -20.67 -3.07 -9.09
N LYS A 145 -20.96 -1.78 -9.30
CA LYS A 145 -19.90 -0.76 -9.25
C LYS A 145 -19.39 -0.65 -7.80
N PRO A 146 -18.08 -0.44 -7.58
CA PRO A 146 -17.05 -0.17 -8.59
C PRO A 146 -16.41 -1.42 -9.23
N TYR A 147 -16.62 -2.62 -8.70
CA TYR A 147 -15.86 -3.84 -9.05
C TYR A 147 -16.11 -4.36 -10.46
N ARG A 148 -17.38 -4.37 -10.90
CA ARG A 148 -17.80 -4.84 -12.25
C ARG A 148 -17.19 -6.19 -12.64
N ALA A 149 -17.04 -7.12 -11.70
CA ALA A 149 -16.50 -8.44 -11.98
C ALA A 149 -17.38 -9.15 -13.01
N ASP A 150 -16.76 -9.68 -14.05
CA ASP A 150 -17.47 -10.37 -15.13
C ASP A 150 -17.93 -11.78 -14.71
N ARG A 151 -18.49 -12.53 -15.66
CA ARG A 151 -19.00 -13.89 -15.40
C ARG A 151 -17.92 -14.90 -15.03
N PHE A 152 -16.64 -14.60 -15.29
CA PHE A 152 -15.51 -15.50 -15.00
C PHE A 152 -14.79 -15.10 -13.71
N THR A 153 -14.69 -13.81 -13.45
CA THR A 153 -14.00 -13.21 -12.30
C THR A 153 -14.79 -13.41 -11.01
N ALA A 154 -16.12 -13.28 -11.05
CA ALA A 154 -16.92 -13.44 -9.84
C ALA A 154 -16.88 -14.89 -9.26
N PRO A 155 -16.99 -15.96 -10.06
CA PRO A 155 -16.77 -17.32 -9.56
C PRO A 155 -15.33 -17.57 -9.07
N LEU A 156 -14.32 -17.03 -9.77
CA LEU A 156 -12.93 -17.12 -9.34
C LEU A 156 -12.74 -16.52 -7.95
N TYR A 157 -13.30 -15.34 -7.69
CA TYR A 157 -13.25 -14.68 -6.39
C TYR A 157 -13.79 -15.57 -5.27
N LEU A 158 -14.97 -16.18 -5.48
CA LEU A 158 -15.59 -17.05 -4.49
C LEU A 158 -14.77 -18.32 -4.25
N ASP A 159 -14.13 -18.87 -5.28
CA ASP A 159 -13.22 -20.01 -5.11
C ASP A 159 -11.98 -19.63 -4.28
N LEU A 160 -11.38 -18.46 -4.54
CA LEU A 160 -10.26 -17.95 -3.74
C LEU A 160 -10.65 -17.76 -2.28
N LEU A 161 -11.82 -17.15 -2.01
CA LEU A 161 -12.36 -17.03 -0.66
C LEU A 161 -12.58 -18.40 0.01
N ARG A 162 -13.06 -19.39 -0.75
CA ARG A 162 -13.25 -20.77 -0.25
C ARG A 162 -11.91 -21.43 0.09
N ARG A 163 -10.89 -21.26 -0.76
CA ARG A 163 -9.53 -21.78 -0.54
C ARG A 163 -8.83 -21.15 0.65
N LEU A 164 -8.99 -19.83 0.86
CA LEU A 164 -8.49 -19.15 2.07
C LEU A 164 -9.14 -19.68 3.35
N GLY A 165 -10.42 -20.06 3.26
CA GLY A 165 -11.23 -20.38 4.42
C GLY A 165 -11.39 -19.19 5.40
N PRO A 166 -12.09 -19.37 6.52
CA PRO A 166 -12.32 -18.30 7.50
C PRO A 166 -11.02 -17.74 8.09
N THR A 167 -10.10 -18.62 8.50
CA THR A 167 -8.82 -18.21 9.11
C THR A 167 -7.93 -17.45 8.14
N GLY A 168 -7.85 -17.88 6.87
CA GLY A 168 -7.03 -17.19 5.87
C GLY A 168 -7.59 -15.82 5.51
N ARG A 169 -8.92 -15.68 5.38
CA ARG A 169 -9.57 -14.37 5.18
C ARG A 169 -9.25 -13.41 6.31
N LEU A 170 -9.31 -13.88 7.56
CA LEU A 170 -8.97 -13.07 8.73
C LEU A 170 -7.49 -12.67 8.75
N ALA A 171 -6.59 -13.57 8.37
CA ALA A 171 -5.16 -13.26 8.28
C ALA A 171 -4.89 -12.14 7.25
N VAL A 172 -5.53 -12.20 6.08
CA VAL A 172 -5.43 -11.14 5.06
C VAL A 172 -6.02 -9.82 5.56
N LEU A 173 -7.19 -9.82 6.22
CA LEU A 173 -7.76 -8.60 6.80
C LEU A 173 -6.91 -8.03 7.94
N SER A 174 -6.39 -8.88 8.83
CA SER A 174 -5.52 -8.47 9.92
C SER A 174 -4.22 -7.86 9.39
N ALA A 175 -3.75 -8.31 8.22
CA ALA A 175 -2.58 -7.72 7.57
C ALA A 175 -2.78 -6.25 7.16
N ALA A 176 -4.03 -5.82 6.97
CA ALA A 176 -4.35 -4.45 6.61
C ALA A 176 -4.01 -3.46 7.73
N LEU A 177 -4.24 -3.82 8.99
CA LEU A 177 -4.03 -2.91 10.11
C LEU A 177 -2.53 -2.81 10.47
N PRO A 178 -1.87 -1.65 10.28
CA PRO A 178 -0.50 -1.41 10.74
C PRO A 178 -0.43 -1.32 12.25
N GLU A 179 0.77 -1.46 12.81
CA GLU A 179 1.00 -1.39 14.26
C GLU A 179 0.55 -0.06 14.85
N ASP A 180 0.94 1.08 14.25
CA ASP A 180 0.28 2.36 14.50
C ASP A 180 -0.81 2.61 13.46
N PRO A 181 -2.10 2.64 13.85
CA PRO A 181 -3.19 2.95 12.91
C PRO A 181 -3.05 4.29 12.19
N ALA A 182 -2.26 5.24 12.71
CA ALA A 182 -2.00 6.53 12.04
C ALA A 182 -1.31 6.36 10.68
N ASP A 183 -0.53 5.28 10.50
CA ASP A 183 0.17 4.98 9.25
C ASP A 183 -0.79 4.76 8.06
N LEU A 184 -2.07 4.46 8.33
CA LEU A 184 -3.08 4.35 7.28
C LEU A 184 -3.31 5.67 6.53
N TRP A 185 -3.16 6.80 7.22
CA TRP A 185 -3.35 8.15 6.67
C TRP A 185 -2.04 8.84 6.28
N ALA A 186 -0.90 8.20 6.54
CA ALA A 186 0.39 8.68 6.07
C ALA A 186 0.48 8.59 4.53
N PRO A 187 1.37 9.38 3.89
CA PRO A 187 1.67 9.20 2.47
C PRO A 187 2.02 7.74 2.17
N GLY A 188 1.26 7.12 1.25
CA GLY A 188 1.46 5.73 0.86
C GLY A 188 0.90 4.68 1.82
N GLY A 189 0.11 5.08 2.81
CA GLY A 189 -0.54 4.17 3.76
C GLY A 189 -1.36 3.07 3.07
N THR A 190 -2.17 3.41 2.06
CA THR A 190 -2.99 2.43 1.31
C THR A 190 -2.18 1.44 0.49
N THR A 191 -1.05 1.85 -0.10
CA THR A 191 -0.14 0.92 -0.79
C THR A 191 0.62 0.03 0.19
N ALA A 192 1.00 0.55 1.37
CA ALA A 192 1.62 -0.26 2.42
C ALA A 192 0.64 -1.31 2.97
N VAL A 193 -0.65 -0.96 3.09
CA VAL A 193 -1.74 -1.90 3.37
C VAL A 193 -1.80 -2.99 2.29
N ALA A 194 -1.85 -2.59 1.02
CA ALA A 194 -1.91 -3.53 -0.10
C ALA A 194 -0.72 -4.49 -0.14
N GLU A 195 0.51 -4.01 0.10
CA GLU A 195 1.72 -4.84 0.15
C GLU A 195 1.63 -5.88 1.28
N ARG A 196 1.22 -5.48 2.50
CA ARG A 196 1.06 -6.42 3.63
C ARG A 196 -0.02 -7.46 3.35
N MET A 197 -1.16 -7.02 2.82
CA MET A 197 -2.26 -7.92 2.46
C MET A 197 -1.86 -8.87 1.34
N ALA A 198 -1.12 -8.39 0.33
CA ALA A 198 -0.62 -9.20 -0.78
C ALA A 198 0.39 -10.25 -0.30
N THR A 199 1.27 -9.88 0.64
CA THR A 199 2.19 -10.83 1.28
C THR A 199 1.41 -11.95 1.98
N ALA A 200 0.48 -11.60 2.87
CA ALA A 200 -0.36 -12.58 3.57
C ALA A 200 -1.19 -13.44 2.60
N TRP A 201 -1.70 -12.84 1.53
CA TRP A 201 -2.44 -13.55 0.48
C TRP A 201 -1.57 -14.58 -0.23
N SER A 202 -0.39 -14.16 -0.69
CA SER A 202 0.57 -14.98 -1.42
C SER A 202 1.13 -16.12 -0.56
N ASP A 203 1.33 -15.90 0.74
CA ASP A 203 1.75 -16.94 1.67
C ASP A 203 0.68 -18.05 1.81
N LEU A 204 -0.60 -17.69 1.69
CA LEU A 204 -1.72 -18.62 1.87
C LEU A 204 -2.16 -19.32 0.57
N LEU A 205 -2.11 -18.62 -0.57
CA LEU A 205 -2.62 -19.13 -1.85
C LEU A 205 -1.54 -19.39 -2.90
N GLY A 206 -0.30 -18.96 -2.64
CA GLY A 206 0.79 -18.92 -3.62
C GLY A 206 0.77 -17.64 -4.46
N VAL A 207 1.93 -17.28 -4.99
CA VAL A 207 2.07 -16.21 -5.99
C VAL A 207 1.74 -16.78 -7.37
N THR A 208 0.84 -16.12 -8.10
CA THR A 208 0.70 -16.33 -9.54
C THR A 208 1.48 -15.24 -10.26
N PRO A 209 2.31 -15.57 -11.27
CA PRO A 209 2.95 -14.54 -12.08
C PRO A 209 1.91 -13.55 -12.59
N TYR A 210 2.19 -12.26 -12.47
CA TYR A 210 1.31 -11.24 -12.99
C TYR A 210 1.09 -11.45 -14.49
N ALA A 211 -0.16 -11.66 -14.88
CA ALA A 211 -0.58 -11.71 -16.26
C ALA A 211 -1.55 -10.56 -16.49
N ASP A 212 -1.23 -9.70 -17.47
CA ASP A 212 -2.14 -8.63 -17.82
C ASP A 212 -3.39 -9.19 -18.51
N ASP A 213 -4.57 -8.72 -18.08
CA ASP A 213 -5.86 -9.05 -18.71
C ASP A 213 -6.17 -8.12 -19.90
N GLY A 214 -5.16 -7.38 -20.37
CA GLY A 214 -5.22 -6.36 -21.40
C GLY A 214 -5.54 -4.96 -20.86
N SER A 215 -6.01 -4.82 -19.62
CA SER A 215 -6.36 -3.51 -19.07
C SER A 215 -5.15 -2.64 -18.80
N HIS A 216 -4.03 -3.22 -18.33
CA HIS A 216 -2.82 -2.45 -18.06
C HIS A 216 -2.13 -2.06 -19.37
N ALA A 217 -2.01 -2.99 -20.31
CA ALA A 217 -1.44 -2.69 -21.63
C ALA A 217 -2.27 -1.63 -22.37
N ALA A 218 -3.60 -1.69 -22.30
CA ALA A 218 -4.47 -0.69 -22.91
C ALA A 218 -4.28 0.71 -22.29
N ALA A 219 -4.24 0.79 -20.96
CA ALA A 219 -3.99 2.06 -20.26
C ALA A 219 -2.61 2.64 -20.64
N LEU A 220 -1.57 1.80 -20.67
CA LEU A 220 -0.22 2.19 -21.09
C LEU A 220 -0.17 2.69 -22.53
N ALA A 221 -0.87 2.00 -23.43
CA ALA A 221 -0.95 2.40 -24.85
C ALA A 221 -1.63 3.76 -25.00
N GLU A 222 -2.74 3.98 -24.30
CA GLU A 222 -3.50 5.23 -24.32
C GLU A 222 -2.69 6.40 -23.74
N ASP A 223 -2.08 6.23 -22.57
CA ASP A 223 -1.35 7.29 -21.86
C ASP A 223 -0.12 7.82 -22.62
N HIS A 224 0.50 6.97 -23.44
CA HIS A 224 1.77 7.21 -24.13
C HIS A 224 1.68 7.21 -25.67
N GLY A 225 0.50 6.99 -26.23
CA GLY A 225 0.32 6.84 -27.68
C GLY A 225 1.16 5.70 -28.27
N LEU A 226 1.40 4.64 -27.50
CA LEU A 226 2.19 3.49 -27.94
C LEU A 226 1.34 2.52 -28.76
N PRO A 227 1.93 1.83 -29.76
CA PRO A 227 1.30 0.66 -30.34
C PRO A 227 0.98 -0.37 -29.24
N GLY A 228 -0.20 -0.99 -29.29
CA GLY A 228 -0.60 -1.97 -28.26
C GLY A 228 0.37 -3.16 -28.11
N SER A 229 1.08 -3.51 -29.18
CA SER A 229 2.15 -4.53 -29.15
C SER A 229 3.32 -4.10 -28.27
N TRP A 230 3.65 -2.81 -28.22
CA TRP A 230 4.72 -2.25 -27.40
C TRP A 230 4.32 -2.03 -25.95
N ALA A 231 3.07 -1.63 -25.70
CA ALA A 231 2.55 -1.63 -24.34
C ALA A 231 2.55 -3.03 -23.73
N THR A 232 2.23 -4.06 -24.52
CA THR A 232 2.34 -5.47 -24.12
C THR A 232 3.80 -5.88 -23.92
N ALA A 233 4.71 -5.44 -24.79
CA ALA A 233 6.14 -5.72 -24.67
C ALA A 233 6.71 -5.15 -23.36
N LEU A 234 6.31 -3.94 -22.98
CA LEU A 234 6.73 -3.33 -21.70
C LEU A 234 6.30 -4.16 -20.49
N LEU A 235 5.15 -4.84 -20.54
CA LEU A 235 4.67 -5.68 -19.43
C LEU A 235 5.29 -7.08 -19.42
N THR A 236 5.70 -7.59 -20.58
CA THR A 236 6.17 -8.98 -20.75
C THR A 236 7.67 -9.11 -20.94
N GLY A 237 8.37 -8.00 -21.23
CA GLY A 237 9.78 -7.99 -21.65
C GLY A 237 10.02 -8.53 -23.06
N CYS A 238 8.96 -8.87 -23.80
CA CYS A 238 9.04 -9.58 -25.07
C CYS A 238 8.37 -8.78 -26.20
N PRO A 239 9.13 -8.18 -27.14
CA PRO A 239 8.53 -7.51 -28.27
C PRO A 239 8.00 -8.52 -29.30
N ALA A 240 6.85 -8.22 -29.89
CA ALA A 240 6.25 -9.07 -30.92
C ALA A 240 6.94 -8.92 -32.29
N GLU A 241 7.49 -7.75 -32.58
CA GLU A 241 8.09 -7.41 -33.88
C GLU A 241 9.36 -6.56 -33.71
N PRO A 242 10.35 -6.68 -34.62
CA PRO A 242 11.51 -5.79 -34.65
C PRO A 242 11.12 -4.33 -34.89
N LEU A 243 11.88 -3.41 -34.31
CA LEU A 243 11.66 -1.97 -34.47
C LEU A 243 12.34 -1.41 -35.71
N ASP A 244 11.66 -0.51 -36.41
CA ASP A 244 12.29 0.44 -37.32
C ASP A 244 12.89 1.63 -36.55
N ALA A 245 13.45 2.61 -37.27
CA ALA A 245 14.13 3.74 -36.65
C ALA A 245 13.21 4.64 -35.82
N ASP A 246 11.97 4.87 -36.26
CA ASP A 246 11.00 5.70 -35.53
C ASP A 246 10.41 4.94 -34.33
N GLY A 247 10.15 3.64 -34.50
CA GLY A 247 9.78 2.74 -33.43
C GLY A 247 10.87 2.62 -32.36
N THR A 248 12.16 2.66 -32.74
CA THR A 248 13.28 2.71 -31.79
C THR A 248 13.23 3.97 -30.92
N ARG A 249 12.90 5.13 -31.50
CA ARG A 249 12.78 6.39 -30.74
C ARG A 249 11.58 6.36 -29.79
N ALA A 250 10.44 5.87 -30.26
CA ALA A 250 9.23 5.71 -29.44
C ALA A 250 9.46 4.72 -28.28
N ALA A 251 10.08 3.58 -28.55
CA ALA A 251 10.42 2.58 -27.54
C ALA A 251 11.43 3.11 -26.51
N ALA A 252 12.45 3.85 -26.93
CA ALA A 252 13.38 4.48 -25.98
C ALA A 252 12.67 5.48 -25.04
N THR A 253 11.71 6.24 -25.56
CA THR A 253 10.87 7.16 -24.76
C THR A 253 10.01 6.38 -23.76
N ALA A 254 9.40 5.29 -24.22
CA ALA A 254 8.56 4.43 -23.41
C ALA A 254 9.33 3.73 -22.28
N VAL A 255 10.53 3.22 -22.58
CA VAL A 255 11.45 2.61 -21.60
C VAL A 255 11.92 3.65 -20.59
N THR A 256 12.29 4.85 -21.02
CA THR A 256 12.67 5.95 -20.11
C THR A 256 11.54 6.24 -19.13
N TRP A 257 10.33 6.42 -19.64
CA TRP A 257 9.15 6.66 -18.81
C TRP A 257 8.83 5.49 -17.88
N ALA A 258 8.91 4.25 -18.38
CA ALA A 258 8.65 3.06 -17.59
C ALA A 258 9.60 2.92 -16.39
N LEU A 259 10.84 3.39 -16.51
CA LEU A 259 11.85 3.33 -15.45
C LEU A 259 11.81 4.53 -14.49
N ALA A 260 11.40 5.71 -14.97
CA ALA A 260 11.45 6.95 -14.18
C ALA A 260 10.10 7.34 -13.55
N GLU A 261 8.99 7.01 -14.19
CA GLU A 261 7.67 7.60 -13.92
C GLU A 261 6.61 6.55 -13.53
N ARG A 262 7.01 5.28 -13.44
CA ARG A 262 6.15 4.22 -12.89
C ARG A 262 6.36 4.07 -11.40
N PRO A 263 5.32 3.63 -10.68
CA PRO A 263 5.50 3.29 -9.28
C PRO A 263 6.42 2.07 -9.15
N VAL A 264 7.18 2.03 -8.06
CA VAL A 264 8.06 0.91 -7.71
C VAL A 264 7.25 -0.38 -7.63
N GLY A 265 7.74 -1.43 -8.28
CA GLY A 265 7.06 -2.73 -8.37
C GLY A 265 6.09 -2.88 -9.53
N ASP A 266 5.96 -1.87 -10.39
CA ASP A 266 5.21 -2.01 -11.64
C ASP A 266 5.90 -2.99 -12.62
N PRO A 267 5.18 -4.00 -13.16
CA PRO A 267 5.71 -4.92 -14.16
C PRO A 267 6.30 -4.24 -15.40
N ALA A 268 5.82 -3.06 -15.76
CA ALA A 268 6.34 -2.28 -16.89
C ALA A 268 7.83 -1.92 -16.71
N ALA A 269 8.28 -1.67 -15.47
CA ALA A 269 9.68 -1.37 -15.19
C ALA A 269 10.57 -2.63 -15.33
N GLU A 270 10.03 -3.82 -15.06
CA GLU A 270 10.73 -5.08 -15.31
C GLU A 270 10.89 -5.38 -16.79
N GLY A 271 9.80 -5.30 -17.57
CA GLY A 271 9.90 -5.49 -19.00
C GLY A 271 10.74 -4.40 -19.68
N ALA A 272 10.67 -3.14 -19.23
CA ALA A 272 11.54 -2.07 -19.71
C ALA A 272 13.03 -2.42 -19.57
N ARG A 273 13.45 -2.97 -18.42
CA ARG A 273 14.84 -3.43 -18.21
C ARG A 273 15.25 -4.51 -19.21
N ALA A 274 14.37 -5.49 -19.45
CA ALA A 274 14.61 -6.56 -20.42
C ALA A 274 14.71 -6.04 -21.88
N LEU A 275 14.02 -4.95 -22.19
CA LEU A 275 13.97 -4.38 -23.55
C LEU A 275 15.17 -3.48 -23.90
N ILE A 276 15.95 -2.99 -22.93
CA ILE A 276 17.06 -2.04 -23.19
C ILE A 276 18.06 -2.58 -24.21
N ASP A 277 18.44 -3.85 -24.08
CA ASP A 277 19.45 -4.46 -24.96
C ASP A 277 18.92 -4.71 -26.38
N LEU A 278 17.60 -4.67 -26.57
CA LEU A 278 16.95 -4.79 -27.88
C LEU A 278 16.93 -3.46 -28.65
N LEU A 279 17.21 -2.32 -28.00
CA LEU A 279 17.29 -1.00 -28.62
C LEU A 279 18.64 -0.76 -29.33
N THR A 280 19.09 -1.72 -30.14
CA THR A 280 20.40 -1.68 -30.82
C THR A 280 20.56 -0.51 -31.79
N GLY A 281 19.44 -0.03 -32.36
CA GLY A 281 19.40 1.17 -33.21
C GLY A 281 19.50 2.51 -32.47
N ALA A 282 19.39 2.53 -31.13
CA ALA A 282 19.48 3.75 -30.34
C ALA A 282 20.93 4.24 -30.19
N PRO A 283 21.18 5.56 -30.03
CA PRO A 283 22.50 6.09 -29.72
C PRO A 283 23.11 5.44 -28.46
N ALA A 284 24.43 5.23 -28.45
CA ALA A 284 25.10 4.58 -27.32
C ALA A 284 24.94 5.34 -26.00
N GLU A 285 24.99 6.68 -26.04
CA GLU A 285 24.77 7.54 -24.88
C GLU A 285 23.38 7.36 -24.27
N LEU A 286 22.35 7.28 -25.12
CA LEU A 286 20.97 7.03 -24.69
C LEU A 286 20.85 5.67 -24.02
N ARG A 287 21.43 4.61 -24.59
CA ARG A 287 21.44 3.28 -23.95
C ARG A 287 22.16 3.28 -22.60
N THR A 288 23.27 4.02 -22.47
CA THR A 288 23.97 4.18 -21.18
C THR A 288 23.08 4.87 -20.15
N ALA A 289 22.38 5.94 -20.53
CA ALA A 289 21.43 6.62 -19.65
C ALA A 289 20.27 5.71 -19.23
N LEU A 290 19.71 4.94 -20.17
CA LEU A 290 18.66 3.95 -19.87
C LEU A 290 19.13 2.88 -18.89
N ARG A 291 20.37 2.40 -19.01
CA ARG A 291 20.96 1.44 -18.05
C ARG A 291 21.14 2.05 -16.67
N ALA A 292 21.58 3.30 -16.58
CA ALA A 292 21.67 3.99 -15.30
C ALA A 292 20.29 4.14 -14.62
N LEU A 293 19.23 4.41 -15.39
CA LEU A 293 17.86 4.40 -14.88
C LEU A 293 17.41 3.00 -14.44
N ALA A 294 17.74 1.96 -15.22
CA ALA A 294 17.45 0.57 -14.85
C ALA A 294 18.14 0.17 -13.54
N ASP A 295 19.42 0.49 -13.39
CA ASP A 295 20.17 0.22 -12.16
C ASP A 295 19.57 0.98 -10.98
N ARG A 296 19.20 2.26 -11.17
CA ARG A 296 18.52 3.04 -10.13
C ARG A 296 17.19 2.41 -9.70
N SER A 297 16.39 1.93 -10.66
CA SER A 297 15.10 1.30 -10.37
C SER A 297 15.22 0.02 -9.51
N LEU A 298 16.37 -0.66 -9.59
CA LEU A 298 16.66 -1.87 -8.80
C LEU A 298 17.09 -1.56 -7.37
N THR A 299 17.74 -0.43 -7.13
CA THR A 299 18.29 -0.04 -5.83
C THR A 299 17.53 1.12 -5.20
N THR A 300 16.29 1.36 -5.64
CA THR A 300 15.48 2.46 -5.16
C THR A 300 15.17 2.32 -3.66
N PRO A 301 15.32 3.39 -2.85
CA PRO A 301 14.86 3.39 -1.47
C PRO A 301 13.34 3.60 -1.37
N VAL A 302 12.67 3.90 -2.49
CA VAL A 302 11.24 4.20 -2.52
C VAL A 302 10.42 2.93 -2.34
N PRO A 303 9.44 2.91 -1.42
CA PRO A 303 8.60 1.73 -1.20
C PRO A 303 7.77 1.33 -2.43
N PRO A 304 7.39 0.03 -2.57
CA PRO A 304 6.49 -0.43 -3.62
C PRO A 304 5.16 0.35 -3.67
N GLY A 305 4.67 0.62 -4.87
CA GLY A 305 3.49 1.44 -5.14
C GLY A 305 3.74 2.96 -5.08
N GLN A 306 4.94 3.40 -4.67
CA GLN A 306 5.35 4.81 -4.65
C GLN A 306 6.25 5.18 -5.83
N TYR A 307 6.46 6.47 -6.06
CA TYR A 307 7.14 6.99 -7.25
C TYR A 307 8.48 7.64 -6.87
N GLU A 308 9.53 7.38 -7.65
CA GLU A 308 10.84 8.06 -7.51
C GLU A 308 10.72 9.58 -7.73
N ALA A 309 9.80 10.02 -8.59
CA ALA A 309 9.49 11.43 -8.80
C ALA A 309 8.79 12.11 -7.62
N ASN A 310 8.38 11.38 -6.57
CA ASN A 310 7.76 11.96 -5.39
C ASN A 310 8.79 12.19 -4.26
N PRO A 311 9.17 13.45 -3.95
CA PRO A 311 10.20 13.77 -2.96
C PRO A 311 9.89 13.27 -1.55
N LEU A 312 8.60 13.07 -1.22
CA LEU A 312 8.20 12.51 0.09
C LEU A 312 8.78 11.12 0.35
N PHE A 313 9.11 10.37 -0.71
CA PHE A 313 9.67 9.02 -0.61
C PHE A 313 11.11 8.94 -1.09
N SER A 314 11.47 9.67 -2.16
CA SER A 314 12.81 9.57 -2.73
C SER A 314 13.86 10.35 -1.94
N VAL A 315 13.49 11.50 -1.35
CA VAL A 315 14.38 12.41 -0.61
C VAL A 315 13.69 13.06 0.60
N PRO A 316 13.17 12.28 1.56
CA PRO A 316 12.37 12.80 2.67
C PRO A 316 13.11 13.84 3.52
N ASP A 317 14.41 13.68 3.73
CA ASP A 317 15.22 14.60 4.53
C ASP A 317 15.31 15.99 3.86
N LEU A 318 15.39 16.03 2.53
CA LEU A 318 15.37 17.30 1.77
C LEU A 318 14.00 17.98 1.85
N VAL A 319 12.91 17.21 1.90
CA VAL A 319 11.57 17.75 2.12
C VAL A 319 11.49 18.43 3.49
N ASP A 320 12.05 17.81 4.53
CA ASP A 320 12.08 18.38 5.88
C ASP A 320 12.93 19.65 5.95
N GLU A 321 14.07 19.69 5.25
CA GLU A 321 14.90 20.88 5.12
C GLU A 321 14.14 22.03 4.43
N VAL A 322 13.49 21.76 3.29
CA VAL A 322 12.72 22.76 2.54
C VAL A 322 11.50 23.24 3.34
N ALA A 323 10.81 22.33 4.03
CA ALA A 323 9.68 22.66 4.89
C ALA A 323 10.09 23.63 6.01
N SER A 324 11.22 23.35 6.67
CA SER A 324 11.81 24.21 7.69
C SER A 324 12.24 25.57 7.14
N ALA A 325 12.97 25.58 6.02
CA ALA A 325 13.47 26.80 5.39
C ALA A 325 12.37 27.73 4.89
N LEU A 326 11.25 27.17 4.39
CA LEU A 326 10.12 27.93 3.88
C LEU A 326 9.03 28.18 4.94
N GLY A 327 9.10 27.52 6.11
CA GLY A 327 8.08 27.60 7.16
C GLY A 327 6.73 27.00 6.74
N VAL A 328 6.74 25.94 5.92
CA VAL A 328 5.54 25.29 5.36
C VAL A 328 5.43 23.82 5.80
N GLY A 329 4.27 23.21 5.60
CA GLY A 329 4.10 21.77 5.82
C GLY A 329 4.84 20.92 4.78
N ARG A 330 5.12 19.65 5.12
CA ARG A 330 5.85 18.70 4.24
C ARG A 330 5.24 18.55 2.85
N ASP A 331 3.92 18.51 2.75
CA ASP A 331 3.24 18.38 1.44
C ASP A 331 3.50 19.59 0.54
N ALA A 332 3.51 20.79 1.11
CA ALA A 332 3.81 22.02 0.36
C ALA A 332 5.29 22.09 -0.05
N ALA A 333 6.20 21.63 0.82
CA ALA A 333 7.61 21.51 0.50
C ALA A 333 7.87 20.47 -0.60
N ALA A 334 7.20 19.32 -0.56
CA ALA A 334 7.30 18.31 -1.61
C ALA A 334 6.77 18.84 -2.95
N LEU A 335 5.64 19.55 -2.96
CA LEU A 335 5.11 20.21 -4.15
C LEU A 335 6.09 21.26 -4.71
N HIS A 336 6.78 21.99 -3.83
CA HIS A 336 7.83 22.92 -4.25
C HIS A 336 9.00 22.21 -4.95
N LEU A 337 9.34 21.01 -4.52
CA LEU A 337 10.45 20.23 -5.08
C LEU A 337 10.12 19.54 -6.41
N GLN A 338 8.84 19.21 -6.66
CA GLN A 338 8.40 18.46 -7.85
C GLN A 338 8.82 19.07 -9.21
N PRO A 339 8.71 20.40 -9.45
CA PRO A 339 9.17 21.00 -10.70
C PRO A 339 10.66 20.84 -10.97
N TYR A 340 11.47 20.67 -9.93
CA TYR A 340 12.91 20.44 -10.07
C TYR A 340 13.25 18.97 -10.35
N ALA A 341 12.30 18.05 -10.13
CA ALA A 341 12.43 16.64 -10.46
C ALA A 341 11.95 16.30 -11.88
N LEU A 342 11.11 17.15 -12.49
CA LEU A 342 10.50 16.91 -13.81
C LEU A 342 11.15 17.75 -14.91
N ASP A 343 11.65 17.09 -15.96
CA ASP A 343 12.25 17.75 -17.14
C ASP A 343 11.20 18.55 -17.96
N ARG A 344 9.90 18.26 -17.80
CA ARG A 344 8.76 19.07 -18.29
C ARG A 344 7.52 18.94 -17.39
N PRO A 345 7.14 19.98 -16.63
CA PRO A 345 5.92 19.95 -15.83
C PRO A 345 4.68 20.11 -16.73
N ALA A 346 3.76 19.16 -16.66
CA ALA A 346 2.40 19.25 -17.20
C ALA A 346 1.42 19.06 -16.02
N ASP A 347 0.19 19.59 -16.11
CA ASP A 347 -0.81 19.49 -15.03
C ASP A 347 -1.12 18.04 -14.60
N ARG A 348 -0.85 17.05 -15.48
CA ARG A 348 -0.98 15.62 -15.17
C ARG A 348 0.23 15.01 -14.46
N THR A 349 1.42 15.61 -14.56
CA THR A 349 2.65 15.14 -13.90
C THR A 349 2.85 15.78 -12.53
N VAL A 350 2.22 16.94 -12.28
CA VAL A 350 2.08 17.51 -10.93
C VAL A 350 0.95 16.78 -10.20
N ARG A 351 1.30 15.85 -9.31
CA ARG A 351 0.30 15.02 -8.63
C ARG A 351 -0.35 15.75 -7.45
N PRO A 352 -1.69 15.63 -7.27
CA PRO A 352 -2.35 16.21 -6.12
C PRO A 352 -1.76 15.64 -4.84
N GLY A 353 -1.41 16.52 -3.89
CA GLY A 353 -1.13 16.12 -2.52
C GLY A 353 -2.34 15.44 -1.86
N PRO A 354 -2.18 14.87 -0.65
CA PRO A 354 -3.30 14.33 0.12
C PRO A 354 -4.43 15.38 0.25
N PRO A 355 -5.69 14.98 0.46
CA PRO A 355 -6.82 15.89 0.52
C PRO A 355 -6.72 16.83 1.73
N GLY A 356 -5.97 17.91 1.57
CA GLY A 356 -5.96 19.07 2.45
C GLY A 356 -7.01 20.07 2.00
N ARG A 357 -7.62 20.79 2.96
CA ARG A 357 -8.53 21.91 2.67
C ARG A 357 -7.89 22.86 1.65
N PRO A 358 -8.67 23.48 0.75
CA PRO A 358 -8.12 24.37 -0.28
C PRO A 358 -7.33 25.50 0.37
N HIS A 359 -6.00 25.46 0.22
CA HIS A 359 -5.13 26.59 0.52
C HIS A 359 -5.31 27.62 -0.60
N ARG A 360 -5.87 28.79 -0.25
CA ARG A 360 -5.73 29.98 -1.09
C ARG A 360 -4.23 30.25 -1.25
N THR A 361 -3.74 30.22 -2.48
CA THR A 361 -2.32 30.48 -2.78
C THR A 361 -1.95 31.92 -2.39
N PRO A 362 -0.73 32.16 -1.87
CA PRO A 362 -0.26 33.50 -1.52
C PRO A 362 -0.10 34.46 -2.72
N LEU A 363 -0.24 33.97 -3.95
CA LEU A 363 -0.07 34.74 -5.19
C LEU A 363 -1.23 35.70 -5.50
N GLU A 364 -2.37 35.62 -4.80
CA GLU A 364 -3.48 36.60 -4.93
C GLU A 364 -3.30 37.87 -4.09
N ARG A 365 -2.19 38.00 -3.33
CA ARG A 365 -1.94 39.18 -2.47
C ARG A 365 -1.07 40.27 -3.09
N LEU A 366 -0.74 40.17 -4.37
CA LEU A 366 0.06 41.17 -5.09
C LEU A 366 -0.64 41.58 -6.39
N ASP A 367 -1.80 42.22 -6.29
CA ASP A 367 -2.33 43.06 -7.37
C ASP A 367 -2.57 44.49 -6.86
N PRO A 368 -1.70 45.46 -7.17
CA PRO A 368 -1.92 46.86 -6.87
C PRO A 368 -2.77 47.49 -7.99
N ARG A 369 -4.04 47.08 -8.07
CA ARG A 369 -5.03 47.70 -8.98
C ARG A 369 -6.34 48.00 -8.28
N THR A 370 -6.25 48.67 -7.14
CA THR A 370 -7.36 49.44 -6.55
C THR A 370 -6.85 50.81 -6.13
N THR A 371 -6.41 51.60 -7.11
CA THR A 371 -6.36 53.05 -6.95
C THR A 371 -7.75 53.59 -7.22
N THR A 372 -8.49 53.80 -6.14
CA THR A 372 -9.73 54.57 -6.07
C THR A 372 -9.50 55.96 -6.66
N VAL A 373 -10.22 56.29 -7.74
CA VAL A 373 -10.43 57.67 -8.18
C VAL A 373 -11.65 58.20 -7.40
N PRO A 374 -11.56 59.36 -6.72
CA PRO A 374 -12.70 59.91 -6.00
C PRO A 374 -13.66 60.59 -6.99
N SER A 375 -14.93 60.18 -6.92
CA SER A 375 -16.06 60.77 -7.63
C SER A 375 -16.31 62.20 -7.12
N ALA A 376 -16.20 63.19 -8.00
CA ALA A 376 -16.66 64.56 -7.77
C ALA A 376 -18.08 64.70 -8.34
N GLY A 377 -18.97 65.23 -7.50
CA GLY A 377 -20.41 65.27 -7.73
C GLY A 377 -20.85 66.22 -8.84
N ASN A 378 -22.04 65.94 -9.36
CA ASN A 378 -22.89 66.93 -10.00
C ASN A 378 -24.34 66.66 -9.62
N SER A 379 -24.95 67.64 -8.96
CA SER A 379 -26.39 67.83 -8.84
C SER A 379 -26.84 68.93 -9.83
N PRO A 380 -28.13 68.96 -10.19
CA PRO A 380 -28.63 69.44 -11.48
C PRO A 380 -28.98 70.94 -11.46
N PRO A 381 -29.40 71.52 -12.61
CA PRO A 381 -30.81 71.46 -13.04
C PRO A 381 -31.05 70.77 -14.39
#